data_AF-A0A962MBH2-F1
#
_entry.id   AF-A0A962MBH2-F1
#
_cell.length_a   1.000
_cell.length_b   1.000
_cell.length_c   1.000
_cell.angle_alpha   90.00
_cell.angle_beta   90.00
_cell.angle_gamma   90.00
#
_symmetry.space_group_name_H-M   'P 1'
#
loop_
_entity.id
_entity.type
_entity.pdbx_description
1 polymer ?
#
loop_
_entity_poly.entity_id
_entity_poly.type
_entity_poly.pdbx_seq_one_letter_code
_entity_poly.pdbx_strand_id
1 'polypeptide(L)'
;MSVRQFFAVILIFLLGGSAWWLLGMASEFRTYTVGQRLDTAVYDLWGRPVVQAAPRFSVKVPGSKQERELLASSNHIAVELQLQQRRKGLLWYPTYALSFSAEYAIRNDDPVAQRVRVHLPLPSAKATYDEFGVWVDDEPSRHEIDTERGIAELITLAPGQTRRFKVHYRTRGLGYWRYELSGKTGRVRQLDLQVQTDFRAVDYPAGSLSPMQSDNTETGLQLRWQAQDLITHQHIAITMPEKLNPGPLTARMSFFGPVCLAFFFVLIGSIA
;
A
#
# COMPACT_ATOMS: atom_id res chain seq x y z
N MET A 1 0.74 -61.00 -11.80
CA MET A 1 -0.60 -60.39 -11.94
C MET A 1 -1.36 -60.99 -13.11
N SER A 2 -2.65 -61.29 -12.93
CA SER A 2 -3.54 -61.61 -14.06
C SER A 2 -3.98 -60.34 -14.81
N VAL A 3 -4.30 -60.46 -16.10
CA VAL A 3 -4.78 -59.33 -16.93
C VAL A 3 -5.96 -58.61 -16.28
N ARG A 4 -6.88 -59.35 -15.65
CA ARG A 4 -8.05 -58.78 -14.95
C ARG A 4 -7.67 -57.90 -13.76
N GLN A 5 -6.65 -58.29 -12.99
CA GLN A 5 -6.17 -57.50 -11.84
C GLN A 5 -5.48 -56.21 -12.29
N PHE A 6 -4.73 -56.27 -13.41
CA PHE A 6 -4.08 -55.09 -13.97
C PHE A 6 -5.10 -54.02 -14.41
N PHE A 7 -6.15 -54.42 -15.12
CA PHE A 7 -7.24 -53.52 -15.48
C PHE A 7 -7.98 -52.96 -14.26
N ALA A 8 -8.20 -53.78 -13.21
CA ALA A 8 -8.83 -53.32 -11.98
C ALA A 8 -8.00 -52.25 -11.26
N VAL A 9 -6.66 -52.42 -11.19
CA VAL A 9 -5.75 -51.43 -10.59
C VAL A 9 -5.76 -50.12 -11.37
N ILE A 10 -5.71 -50.17 -12.71
CA ILE A 10 -5.80 -48.97 -13.55
C ILE A 10 -7.13 -48.24 -13.32
N LEU A 11 -8.24 -48.96 -13.25
CA LEU A 11 -9.55 -48.35 -13.04
C LEU A 11 -9.65 -47.67 -11.67
N ILE A 12 -9.19 -48.32 -10.60
CA ILE A 12 -9.15 -47.74 -9.25
C ILE A 12 -8.24 -46.51 -9.22
N PHE A 13 -7.09 -46.58 -9.88
CA PHE A 13 -6.16 -45.46 -10.00
C PHE A 13 -6.80 -44.25 -10.71
N LEU A 14 -7.47 -44.47 -11.84
CA LEU A 14 -8.15 -43.40 -12.59
C LEU A 14 -9.29 -42.76 -11.78
N LEU A 15 -10.09 -43.58 -11.10
CA LEU A 15 -11.17 -43.08 -10.24
C LEU A 15 -10.61 -42.31 -9.04
N GLY A 16 -9.65 -42.87 -8.30
CA GLY A 16 -9.01 -42.18 -7.19
C GLY A 16 -8.29 -40.89 -7.62
N GLY A 17 -7.58 -40.93 -8.74
CA GLY A 17 -6.89 -39.78 -9.32
C GLY A 17 -7.86 -38.66 -9.71
N SER A 18 -8.97 -39.01 -10.36
CA SER A 18 -10.04 -38.06 -10.72
C SER A 18 -10.69 -37.42 -9.50
N ALA A 19 -10.90 -38.18 -8.41
CA ALA A 19 -11.46 -37.65 -7.16
C ALA A 19 -10.52 -36.62 -6.50
N TRP A 20 -9.21 -36.91 -6.47
CA TRP A 20 -8.20 -35.96 -5.98
C TRP A 20 -8.10 -34.71 -6.85
N TRP A 21 -8.18 -34.86 -8.18
CA TRP A 21 -8.22 -33.73 -9.12
C TRP A 21 -9.46 -32.87 -8.95
N LEU A 22 -10.65 -33.49 -8.82
CA LEU A 22 -11.90 -32.80 -8.55
C LEU A 22 -11.86 -32.03 -7.23
N LEU A 23 -11.27 -32.62 -6.19
CA LEU A 23 -11.07 -31.95 -4.89
C LEU A 23 -10.13 -30.74 -5.03
N GLY A 24 -9.01 -30.90 -5.74
CA GLY A 24 -8.07 -29.81 -6.03
C GLY A 24 -8.74 -28.65 -6.77
N MET A 25 -9.44 -28.96 -7.87
CA MET A 25 -10.17 -27.96 -8.65
C MET A 25 -11.29 -27.28 -7.85
N ALA A 26 -12.08 -28.03 -7.08
CA ALA A 26 -13.13 -27.45 -6.25
C ALA A 26 -12.57 -26.52 -5.16
N SER A 27 -11.43 -26.90 -4.56
CA SER A 27 -10.72 -26.08 -3.56
C SER A 27 -10.16 -24.80 -4.18
N GLU A 28 -9.55 -24.88 -5.36
CA GLU A 28 -9.02 -23.73 -6.09
C GLU A 28 -10.13 -22.78 -6.54
N PHE A 29 -11.19 -23.32 -7.15
CA PHE A 29 -12.33 -22.53 -7.60
C PHE A 29 -13.07 -21.85 -6.43
N ARG A 30 -13.24 -22.55 -5.31
CA ARG A 30 -13.81 -21.98 -4.08
C ARG A 30 -12.90 -20.90 -3.51
N THR A 31 -11.59 -21.12 -3.48
CA THR A 31 -10.64 -20.13 -2.97
C THR A 31 -10.65 -18.86 -3.81
N TYR A 32 -10.70 -18.98 -5.14
CA TYR A 32 -10.73 -17.85 -6.06
C TYR A 32 -12.06 -17.06 -5.95
N THR A 33 -13.20 -17.75 -6.03
CA THR A 33 -14.53 -17.11 -6.00
C THR A 33 -14.90 -16.54 -4.62
N VAL A 34 -14.53 -17.23 -3.53
CA VAL A 34 -14.71 -16.73 -2.17
C VAL A 34 -13.70 -15.62 -1.87
N GLY A 35 -12.48 -15.71 -2.40
CA GLY A 35 -11.46 -14.65 -2.32
C GLY A 35 -11.96 -13.32 -2.86
N GLN A 36 -12.44 -13.26 -4.11
CA GLN A 36 -12.91 -12.02 -4.73
C GLN A 36 -14.07 -11.34 -3.96
N ARG A 37 -15.01 -12.13 -3.43
CA ARG A 37 -16.10 -11.60 -2.59
C ARG A 37 -15.60 -11.12 -1.23
N LEU A 38 -14.64 -11.83 -0.64
CA LEU A 38 -14.04 -11.46 0.64
C LEU A 38 -13.16 -10.21 0.48
N ASP A 39 -12.41 -10.07 -0.60
CA ASP A 39 -11.60 -8.89 -0.94
C ASP A 39 -12.47 -7.64 -0.99
N THR A 40 -13.59 -7.69 -1.73
CA THR A 40 -14.56 -6.58 -1.82
C THR A 40 -15.10 -6.20 -0.44
N ALA A 41 -15.54 -7.19 0.33
CA ALA A 41 -16.08 -6.94 1.67
C ALA A 41 -14.99 -6.66 2.73
N VAL A 42 -13.70 -6.85 2.44
CA VAL A 42 -12.58 -6.37 3.25
C VAL A 42 -12.26 -4.94 2.86
N TYR A 43 -12.30 -4.59 1.58
CA TYR A 43 -12.15 -3.21 1.11
C TYR A 43 -13.21 -2.29 1.71
N ASP A 44 -14.46 -2.76 1.78
CA ASP A 44 -15.56 -1.96 2.34
C ASP A 44 -15.42 -1.74 3.86
N LEU A 45 -14.76 -2.67 4.58
CA LEU A 45 -14.62 -2.60 6.04
C LEU A 45 -13.30 -1.98 6.51
N TRP A 46 -12.21 -2.21 5.77
CA TRP A 46 -10.84 -1.88 6.16
C TRP A 46 -10.14 -0.90 5.22
N GLY A 47 -10.78 -0.55 4.10
CA GLY A 47 -10.24 0.36 3.10
C GLY A 47 -9.43 -0.33 2.01
N ARG A 48 -8.87 0.48 1.11
CA ARG A 48 -8.05 0.06 -0.03
C ARG A 48 -6.56 0.29 0.27
N PRO A 49 -5.63 -0.18 -0.59
CA PRO A 49 -4.24 0.27 -0.52
C PRO A 49 -4.15 1.79 -0.48
N VAL A 50 -3.35 2.32 0.43
CA VAL A 50 -3.29 3.77 0.66
C VAL A 50 -2.28 4.38 -0.30
N VAL A 51 -2.79 5.23 -1.19
CA VAL A 51 -1.97 6.09 -2.04
C VAL A 51 -2.08 7.51 -1.50
N GLN A 52 -1.01 8.00 -0.88
CA GLN A 52 -0.88 9.37 -0.44
C GLN A 52 -0.13 10.18 -1.49
N ALA A 53 -0.68 11.31 -1.93
CA ALA A 53 0.05 12.23 -2.80
C ALA A 53 0.63 13.41 -1.99
N ALA A 54 1.74 13.96 -2.47
CA ALA A 54 2.23 15.26 -2.01
C ALA A 54 1.21 16.38 -2.32
N PRO A 55 1.17 17.46 -1.52
CA PRO A 55 0.34 18.62 -1.80
C PRO A 55 0.80 19.32 -3.07
N ARG A 56 -0.16 19.89 -3.81
CA ARG A 56 0.09 20.80 -4.91
C ARG A 56 0.02 22.23 -4.39
N PHE A 57 1.05 23.01 -4.70
CA PHE A 57 1.08 24.44 -4.44
C PHE A 57 0.98 25.17 -5.78
N SER A 58 0.07 26.13 -5.88
CA SER A 58 -0.10 26.90 -7.11
C SER A 58 -0.40 28.36 -6.85
N VAL A 59 0.06 29.23 -7.73
CA VAL A 59 -0.24 30.66 -7.72
C VAL A 59 -0.91 31.04 -9.03
N LYS A 60 -1.93 31.90 -8.94
CA LYS A 60 -2.57 32.46 -10.13
C LYS A 60 -1.64 33.51 -10.75
N VAL A 61 -1.28 33.34 -12.01
CA VAL A 61 -0.45 34.31 -12.72
C VAL A 61 -1.27 35.59 -12.96
N PRO A 62 -0.82 36.77 -12.50
CA PRO A 62 -1.54 38.03 -12.71
C PRO A 62 -1.85 38.27 -14.18
N GLY A 63 -3.07 38.71 -14.49
CA GLY A 63 -3.50 38.98 -15.86
C GLY A 63 -3.81 37.75 -16.72
N SER A 64 -3.73 36.53 -16.18
CA SER A 64 -4.10 35.31 -16.91
C SER A 64 -5.02 34.38 -16.11
N LYS A 65 -5.57 33.37 -16.79
CA LYS A 65 -6.26 32.23 -16.15
C LYS A 65 -5.30 31.08 -15.81
N GLN A 66 -4.00 31.22 -16.09
CA GLN A 66 -3.02 30.18 -15.85
C GLN A 66 -2.60 30.14 -14.39
N GLU A 67 -2.39 28.93 -13.89
CA GLU A 67 -1.80 28.66 -12.59
C GLU A 67 -0.37 28.18 -12.80
N ARG A 68 0.56 28.77 -12.04
CA ARG A 68 1.95 28.30 -11.98
C ARG A 68 2.12 27.45 -10.73
N GLU A 69 2.64 26.25 -10.91
CA GLU A 69 2.98 25.35 -9.81
C GLU A 69 4.20 25.89 -9.05
N LEU A 70 4.14 25.83 -7.72
CA LEU A 70 5.24 26.11 -6.82
C LEU A 70 5.71 24.80 -6.19
N LEU A 71 7.02 24.69 -5.99
CA LEU A 71 7.60 23.59 -5.24
C LEU A 71 7.74 24.00 -3.78
N ALA A 72 7.48 23.07 -2.86
CA ALA A 72 7.88 23.26 -1.47
C ALA A 72 9.41 23.45 -1.41
N SER A 73 9.87 24.39 -0.58
CA SER A 73 11.29 24.59 -0.32
C SER A 73 11.85 23.49 0.58
N SER A 74 11.03 22.94 1.48
CA SER A 74 11.36 21.81 2.35
C SER A 74 10.16 20.88 2.56
N ASN A 75 10.44 19.59 2.69
CA ASN A 75 9.47 18.51 2.86
C ASN A 75 9.91 17.61 4.01
N HIS A 76 9.28 17.72 5.17
CA HIS A 76 9.52 16.83 6.31
C HIS A 76 8.29 15.94 6.51
N ILE A 77 8.46 14.64 6.35
CA ILE A 77 7.36 13.66 6.32
C ILE A 77 7.71 12.51 7.25
N ALA A 78 6.84 12.24 8.22
CA ALA A 78 6.95 11.13 9.15
C ALA A 78 5.74 10.21 9.00
N VAL A 79 6.02 8.91 8.86
CA VAL A 79 5.01 7.89 8.61
C VAL A 79 5.23 6.74 9.57
N GLU A 80 4.17 6.30 10.23
CA GLU A 80 4.19 5.08 11.04
C GLU A 80 3.24 4.06 10.45
N LEU A 81 3.76 2.85 10.22
CA LEU A 81 3.01 1.72 9.68
C LEU A 81 2.98 0.62 10.74
N GLN A 82 1.80 0.36 11.29
CA GLN A 82 1.58 -0.66 12.31
C GLN A 82 0.79 -1.82 11.73
N LEU A 83 1.41 -2.99 11.65
CA LEU A 83 0.80 -4.17 11.06
C LEU A 83 -0.32 -4.72 11.95
N GLN A 84 -1.53 -4.80 11.41
CA GLN A 84 -2.72 -5.26 12.11
C GLN A 84 -3.44 -6.34 11.32
N GLN A 85 -2.73 -7.41 10.95
CA GLN A 85 -3.28 -8.44 10.06
C GLN A 85 -4.61 -9.02 10.58
N ARG A 86 -5.61 -9.09 9.70
CA ARG A 86 -6.93 -9.64 10.02
C ARG A 86 -7.18 -10.93 9.26
N ARG A 87 -7.84 -11.88 9.93
CA ARG A 87 -8.30 -13.13 9.31
C ARG A 87 -9.79 -13.01 8.99
N LYS A 88 -10.17 -13.30 7.76
CA LYS A 88 -11.57 -13.43 7.34
C LYS A 88 -11.76 -14.78 6.65
N GLY A 89 -12.52 -15.66 7.30
CA GLY A 89 -12.60 -17.07 6.90
C GLY A 89 -11.24 -17.77 7.02
N LEU A 90 -10.72 -18.28 5.90
CA LEU A 90 -9.40 -18.93 5.83
C LEU A 90 -8.30 -18.02 5.28
N LEU A 91 -8.61 -16.77 4.93
CA LEU A 91 -7.68 -15.83 4.33
C LEU A 91 -7.20 -14.81 5.37
N TRP A 92 -5.89 -14.57 5.38
CA TRP A 92 -5.23 -13.50 6.09
C TRP A 92 -5.06 -12.30 5.17
N TYR A 93 -5.33 -11.12 5.72
CA TYR A 93 -5.25 -9.84 5.04
C TYR A 93 -4.18 -8.98 5.71
N PRO A 94 -3.22 -8.41 4.95
CA PRO A 94 -2.18 -7.52 5.45
C PRO A 94 -2.72 -6.10 5.70
N THR A 95 -3.67 -5.99 6.62
CA THR A 95 -4.20 -4.70 7.09
C THR A 95 -3.23 -4.02 8.04
N TYR A 96 -3.23 -2.69 8.05
CA TYR A 96 -2.36 -1.89 8.91
C TYR A 96 -3.04 -0.58 9.33
N ALA A 97 -2.57 -0.03 10.46
CA ALA A 97 -2.84 1.35 10.83
C ALA A 97 -1.71 2.24 10.31
N LEU A 98 -2.09 3.42 9.83
CA LEU A 98 -1.20 4.43 9.27
C LEU A 98 -1.33 5.70 10.11
N SER A 99 -0.21 6.20 10.63
CA SER A 99 -0.07 7.58 11.10
C SER A 99 0.71 8.36 10.06
N PHE A 100 0.15 9.45 9.55
CA PHE A 100 0.81 10.32 8.58
C PHE A 100 0.93 11.73 9.15
N SER A 101 2.16 12.23 9.20
CA SER A 101 2.48 13.60 9.59
C SER A 101 3.38 14.22 8.53
N ALA A 102 3.02 15.38 8.01
CA ALA A 102 3.86 16.06 7.05
C ALA A 102 3.85 17.58 7.26
N GLU A 103 5.02 18.18 7.09
CA GLU A 103 5.27 19.60 7.13
C GLU A 103 5.96 20.03 5.84
N TYR A 104 5.37 21.02 5.17
CA TYR A 104 5.85 21.58 3.91
C TYR A 104 6.14 23.06 4.09
N ALA A 105 7.37 23.47 3.78
CA ALA A 105 7.73 24.89 3.74
C ALA A 105 7.44 25.46 2.36
N ILE A 106 6.72 26.58 2.31
CA ILE A 106 6.34 27.26 1.07
C ILE A 106 6.97 28.65 1.11
N ARG A 107 7.82 28.95 0.15
CA ARG A 107 8.53 30.23 0.05
C ARG A 107 8.09 30.99 -1.19
N ASN A 108 7.84 32.28 -1.03
CA ASN A 108 7.60 33.19 -2.15
C ASN A 108 8.92 33.85 -2.57
N ASP A 109 9.46 33.44 -3.72
CA ASP A 109 10.68 34.01 -4.29
C ASP A 109 10.41 35.24 -5.19
N ASP A 110 9.14 35.58 -5.45
CA ASP A 110 8.79 36.73 -6.27
C ASP A 110 8.83 38.04 -5.47
N PRO A 111 9.10 39.19 -6.12
CA PRO A 111 9.12 40.50 -5.46
C PRO A 111 7.72 41.04 -5.13
N VAL A 112 6.66 40.27 -5.40
CA VAL A 112 5.26 40.66 -5.17
C VAL A 112 4.59 39.63 -4.26
N ALA A 113 3.67 40.08 -3.42
CA ALA A 113 2.90 39.17 -2.57
C ALA A 113 2.09 38.17 -3.41
N GLN A 114 2.15 36.89 -3.04
CA GLN A 114 1.48 35.79 -3.73
C GLN A 114 0.39 35.19 -2.84
N ARG A 115 -0.72 34.78 -3.46
CA ARG A 115 -1.75 33.94 -2.83
C ARG A 115 -1.59 32.52 -3.33
N VAL A 116 -0.95 31.69 -2.51
CA VAL A 116 -0.68 30.28 -2.82
C VAL A 116 -1.89 29.44 -2.47
N ARG A 117 -2.44 28.75 -3.46
CA ARG A 117 -3.43 27.69 -3.28
C ARG A 117 -2.71 26.40 -2.94
N VAL A 118 -3.02 25.85 -1.78
CA VAL A 118 -2.61 24.52 -1.36
C VAL A 118 -3.75 23.56 -1.65
N HIS A 119 -3.44 22.45 -2.31
CA HIS A 119 -4.38 21.35 -2.49
C HIS A 119 -3.71 20.04 -2.12
N LEU A 120 -4.21 19.36 -1.08
CA LEU A 120 -3.77 18.01 -0.71
C LEU A 120 -4.93 17.03 -0.91
N PRO A 121 -4.86 16.13 -1.91
CA PRO A 121 -5.84 15.07 -2.01
C PRO A 121 -5.68 14.08 -0.85
N LEU A 122 -6.79 13.68 -0.24
CA LEU A 122 -6.79 12.58 0.71
C LEU A 122 -6.77 11.25 -0.03
N PRO A 123 -6.17 10.18 0.54
CA PRO A 123 -6.04 8.89 -0.14
C PRO A 123 -7.36 8.27 -0.62
N SER A 124 -8.44 8.50 0.10
CA SER A 124 -9.76 7.98 -0.24
C SER A 124 -10.83 8.86 0.40
N ALA A 125 -11.78 9.31 -0.42
CA ALA A 125 -12.94 10.06 0.07
C ALA A 125 -13.81 9.27 1.06
N LYS A 126 -13.77 7.94 0.99
CA LYS A 126 -14.59 7.02 1.81
C LYS A 126 -13.82 6.41 2.98
N ALA A 127 -12.54 6.75 3.16
CA ALA A 127 -11.78 6.25 4.29
C ALA A 127 -12.17 6.97 5.59
N THR A 128 -11.98 6.27 6.70
CA THR A 128 -12.05 6.89 8.02
C THR A 128 -10.71 7.54 8.34
N TYR A 129 -10.77 8.81 8.72
CA TYR A 129 -9.63 9.56 9.25
C TYR A 129 -9.87 9.88 10.72
N ASP A 130 -8.86 9.66 11.54
CA ASP A 130 -8.84 9.93 12.97
C ASP A 130 -7.67 10.86 13.30
N GLU A 131 -7.71 11.55 14.44
CA GLU A 131 -6.70 12.55 14.85
C GLU A 131 -6.35 13.55 13.73
N PHE A 132 -7.35 13.92 12.92
CA PHE A 132 -7.14 14.74 11.73
C PHE A 132 -6.90 16.20 12.11
N GLY A 133 -5.83 16.80 11.59
CA GLY A 133 -5.56 18.21 11.77
C GLY A 133 -4.74 18.80 10.63
N VAL A 134 -4.98 20.09 10.40
CA VAL A 134 -4.29 20.89 9.39
C VAL A 134 -3.90 22.20 10.05
N TRP A 135 -2.67 22.64 9.84
CA TRP A 135 -2.16 23.89 10.40
C TRP A 135 -1.42 24.71 9.37
N VAL A 136 -1.51 26.03 9.50
CA VAL A 136 -0.67 26.98 8.78
C VAL A 136 0.07 27.81 9.81
N ASP A 137 1.40 27.70 9.85
CA ASP A 137 2.25 28.29 10.89
C ASP A 137 1.77 28.01 12.32
N ASP A 138 1.45 26.75 12.59
CA ASP A 138 0.98 26.25 13.90
C ASP A 138 -0.43 26.76 14.31
N GLU A 139 -1.08 27.58 13.48
CA GLU A 139 -2.50 27.92 13.65
C GLU A 139 -3.38 26.85 12.98
N PRO A 140 -4.32 26.23 13.71
CA PRO A 140 -5.19 25.20 13.14
C PRO A 140 -6.14 25.80 12.11
N SER A 141 -6.30 25.12 10.98
CA SER A 141 -7.31 25.47 10.00
C SER A 141 -8.71 25.34 10.60
N ARG A 142 -9.56 26.32 10.26
CA ARG A 142 -10.98 26.35 10.65
C ARG A 142 -11.91 25.93 9.52
N HIS A 143 -11.37 25.62 8.34
CA HIS A 143 -12.18 25.21 7.20
C HIS A 143 -12.68 23.79 7.41
N GLU A 144 -13.94 23.56 7.05
CA GLU A 144 -14.50 22.21 7.01
C GLU A 144 -13.79 21.39 5.93
N ILE A 145 -13.32 20.20 6.30
CA ILE A 145 -12.61 19.31 5.38
C ILE A 145 -13.62 18.45 4.65
N ASP A 146 -13.67 18.61 3.34
CA ASP A 146 -14.41 17.73 2.43
C ASP A 146 -13.47 16.62 1.94
N THR A 147 -13.73 15.37 2.35
CA THR A 147 -12.87 14.23 1.99
C THR A 147 -12.92 13.90 0.49
N GLU A 148 -13.97 14.29 -0.24
CA GLU A 148 -14.04 14.13 -1.70
C GLU A 148 -13.14 15.11 -2.42
N ARG A 149 -13.06 16.35 -1.91
CA ARG A 149 -12.24 17.41 -2.51
C ARG A 149 -10.82 17.44 -1.97
N GLY A 150 -10.58 16.83 -0.81
CA GLY A 150 -9.32 16.95 -0.08
C GLY A 150 -9.19 18.29 0.65
N ILE A 151 -7.97 18.59 1.10
CA ILE A 151 -7.67 19.82 1.84
C ILE A 151 -7.39 20.93 0.84
N ALA A 152 -8.09 22.05 0.96
CA ALA A 152 -7.88 23.25 0.17
C ALA A 152 -7.62 24.44 1.08
N GLU A 153 -6.41 25.00 1.02
CA GLU A 153 -6.02 26.18 1.81
C GLU A 153 -5.52 27.30 0.91
N LEU A 154 -5.68 28.54 1.38
CA LEU A 154 -5.19 29.71 0.67
C LEU A 154 -4.25 30.52 1.56
N ILE A 155 -2.97 30.47 1.25
CA ILE A 155 -1.90 31.07 2.06
C ILE A 155 -1.38 32.30 1.34
N THR A 156 -1.47 33.46 1.98
CA THR A 156 -0.83 34.70 1.50
C THR A 156 0.63 34.73 1.97
N LEU A 157 1.54 34.98 1.04
CA LEU A 157 2.98 35.11 1.26
C LEU A 157 3.45 36.48 0.77
N ALA A 158 4.05 37.29 1.64
CA ALA A 158 4.80 38.48 1.25
C ALA A 158 6.07 38.10 0.46
N PRO A 159 6.71 39.03 -0.25
CA PRO A 159 7.98 38.78 -0.94
C PRO A 159 9.05 38.22 0.01
N GLY A 160 9.69 37.11 -0.36
CA GLY A 160 10.70 36.42 0.45
C GLY A 160 10.15 35.67 1.68
N GLN A 161 8.85 35.77 1.98
CA GLN A 161 8.26 35.12 3.14
C GLN A 161 8.19 33.60 2.93
N THR A 162 8.45 32.86 4.00
CA THR A 162 8.21 31.41 4.09
C THR A 162 7.12 31.15 5.12
N ARG A 163 6.16 30.29 4.79
CA ARG A 163 5.14 29.78 5.73
C ARG A 163 5.11 28.25 5.68
N ARG A 164 4.64 27.64 6.75
CA ARG A 164 4.62 26.18 6.94
C ARG A 164 3.20 25.66 6.87
N PHE A 165 2.95 24.70 5.99
CA PHE A 165 1.72 23.94 5.91
C PHE A 165 1.93 22.57 6.56
N LYS A 166 1.16 22.24 7.59
CA LYS A 166 1.25 20.97 8.32
C LYS A 166 -0.06 20.21 8.19
N VAL A 167 0.05 18.89 8.08
CA VAL A 167 -1.09 17.97 8.11
C VAL A 167 -0.73 16.76 8.96
N HIS A 168 -1.71 16.32 9.75
CA HIS A 168 -1.64 15.08 10.49
C HIS A 168 -2.98 14.34 10.35
N TYR A 169 -2.92 13.02 10.21
CA TYR A 169 -4.08 12.16 10.40
C TYR A 169 -3.63 10.71 10.61
N ARG A 170 -4.54 9.94 11.19
CA ARG A 170 -4.47 8.48 11.25
C ARG A 170 -5.54 7.88 10.36
N THR A 171 -5.20 6.79 9.67
CA THR A 171 -6.16 6.02 8.87
C THR A 171 -5.76 4.54 8.85
N ARG A 172 -6.49 3.72 8.10
CA ARG A 172 -6.20 2.29 7.92
C ARG A 172 -5.99 2.00 6.45
N GLY A 173 -5.17 1.00 6.18
CA GLY A 173 -4.88 0.55 4.82
C GLY A 173 -4.76 -0.96 4.73
N LEU A 174 -4.60 -1.42 3.49
CA LEU A 174 -4.47 -2.84 3.15
C LEU A 174 -3.36 -3.05 2.12
N GLY A 175 -2.50 -4.04 2.35
CA GLY A 175 -1.54 -4.54 1.35
C GLY A 175 -0.28 -3.71 1.25
N TYR A 176 -0.39 -2.48 0.76
CA TYR A 176 0.75 -1.59 0.61
C TYR A 176 0.38 -0.13 0.89
N TRP A 177 1.38 0.62 1.30
CA TRP A 177 1.33 2.08 1.38
C TRP A 177 2.24 2.67 0.29
N ARG A 178 1.78 3.75 -0.35
CA ARG A 178 2.52 4.48 -1.38
C ARG A 178 2.44 5.98 -1.16
N TYR A 179 3.57 6.66 -1.28
CA TYR A 179 3.69 8.12 -1.31
C TYR A 179 4.17 8.61 -2.68
N GLU A 180 3.37 9.46 -3.32
CA GLU A 180 3.69 10.09 -4.60
C GLU A 180 4.40 11.43 -4.35
N LEU A 181 5.70 11.46 -4.70
CA LEU A 181 6.66 12.49 -4.31
C LEU A 181 6.43 13.88 -4.92
N SER A 182 5.78 14.02 -6.08
CA SER A 182 5.59 15.36 -6.68
C SER A 182 4.56 15.43 -7.80
N GLY A 183 4.19 16.68 -8.12
CA GLY A 183 3.46 17.07 -9.33
C GLY A 183 4.31 17.07 -10.60
N LYS A 184 3.93 17.87 -11.60
CA LYS A 184 4.26 17.63 -13.03
C LYS A 184 5.76 17.57 -13.39
N THR A 185 6.64 18.11 -12.53
CA THR A 185 8.07 18.26 -12.83
C THR A 185 8.94 17.10 -12.32
N GLY A 186 8.43 16.24 -11.44
CA GLY A 186 9.23 15.15 -10.86
C GLY A 186 10.31 15.62 -9.86
N ARG A 187 10.34 16.90 -9.47
CA ARG A 187 11.40 17.48 -8.62
C ARG A 187 10.89 17.78 -7.21
N VAL A 188 11.66 17.38 -6.20
CA VAL A 188 11.42 17.62 -4.77
C VAL A 188 12.68 18.22 -4.15
N ARG A 189 12.52 19.30 -3.36
CA ARG A 189 13.63 19.95 -2.66
C ARG A 189 13.60 19.62 -1.17
N GLN A 190 14.77 19.46 -0.57
CA GLN A 190 14.97 19.17 0.84
C GLN A 190 13.96 18.13 1.35
N LEU A 191 13.99 16.95 0.74
CA LEU A 191 13.21 15.80 1.17
C LEU A 191 13.84 15.20 2.42
N ASP A 192 13.06 15.08 3.48
CA ASP A 192 13.32 14.26 4.65
C ASP A 192 12.05 13.44 4.94
N LEU A 193 11.98 12.24 4.36
CA LEU A 193 10.89 11.30 4.58
C LEU A 193 11.39 10.13 5.42
N GLN A 194 10.67 9.87 6.52
CA GLN A 194 10.96 8.78 7.44
C GLN A 194 9.74 7.88 7.57
N VAL A 195 9.96 6.58 7.47
CA VAL A 195 8.95 5.57 7.74
C VAL A 195 9.41 4.68 8.87
N GLN A 196 8.57 4.52 9.88
CA GLN A 196 8.76 3.57 10.97
C GLN A 196 7.76 2.42 10.84
N THR A 197 8.25 1.19 10.99
CA THR A 197 7.43 -0.02 11.00
C THR A 197 7.58 -0.78 12.31
N ASP A 198 6.57 -1.57 12.68
CA ASP A 198 6.64 -2.59 13.76
C ASP A 198 6.92 -4.00 13.22
N PHE A 199 7.40 -4.10 11.97
CA PHE A 199 7.76 -5.34 11.29
C PHE A 199 9.02 -5.18 10.44
N ARG A 200 9.78 -6.27 10.29
CA ARG A 200 11.07 -6.27 9.56
C ARG A 200 11.00 -6.82 8.15
N ALA A 201 10.00 -7.64 7.85
CA ALA A 201 9.81 -8.23 6.52
C ALA A 201 9.11 -7.22 5.58
N VAL A 202 9.78 -6.09 5.33
CA VAL A 202 9.35 -5.08 4.36
C VAL A 202 9.79 -5.50 2.96
N ASP A 203 8.91 -5.30 1.98
CA ASP A 203 9.24 -5.43 0.56
C ASP A 203 8.87 -4.13 -0.19
N TYR A 204 9.50 -3.89 -1.34
CA TYR A 204 9.38 -2.66 -2.11
C TYR A 204 8.77 -2.97 -3.49
N PRO A 205 7.57 -2.45 -3.83
CA PRO A 205 6.98 -2.65 -5.15
C PRO A 205 7.91 -2.21 -6.29
N ALA A 206 7.82 -2.90 -7.43
CA ALA A 206 8.58 -2.52 -8.62
C ALA A 206 8.29 -1.07 -9.04
N GLY A 207 9.36 -0.33 -9.35
CA GLY A 207 9.27 1.09 -9.73
C GLY A 207 9.16 2.07 -8.55
N SER A 208 9.24 1.57 -7.32
CA SER A 208 9.41 2.41 -6.13
C SER A 208 10.88 2.72 -5.85
N LEU A 209 11.11 3.88 -5.25
CA LEU A 209 12.41 4.32 -4.78
C LEU A 209 12.72 3.62 -3.46
N SER A 210 13.72 2.74 -3.46
CA SER A 210 14.23 2.10 -2.24
C SER A 210 14.74 3.14 -1.24
N PRO A 211 14.68 2.84 0.07
CA PRO A 211 15.22 3.73 1.10
C PRO A 211 16.72 3.93 0.93
N MET A 212 17.17 5.13 1.26
CA MET A 212 18.59 5.49 1.24
C MET A 212 19.29 5.00 2.51
N GLN A 213 18.56 4.89 3.61
CA GLN A 213 19.00 4.29 4.87
C GLN A 213 17.91 3.39 5.44
N SER A 214 18.31 2.26 6.02
CA SER A 214 17.42 1.28 6.63
C SER A 214 18.06 0.74 7.90
N ASP A 215 17.56 1.19 9.04
CA ASP A 215 18.06 0.81 10.35
C ASP A 215 17.07 -0.13 11.05
N ASN A 216 17.59 -1.14 11.75
CA ASN A 216 16.76 -1.98 12.62
C ASN A 216 16.41 -1.21 13.89
N THR A 217 15.14 -1.23 14.27
CA THR A 217 14.69 -0.82 15.60
C THR A 217 14.50 -2.06 16.48
N GLU A 218 14.07 -1.90 17.72
CA GLU A 218 13.77 -3.03 18.60
C GLU A 218 12.71 -3.96 17.98
N THR A 219 11.62 -3.37 17.48
CA THR A 219 10.42 -4.09 17.01
C THR A 219 10.30 -4.17 15.49
N GLY A 220 10.91 -3.26 14.73
CA GLY A 220 10.77 -3.21 13.27
C GLY A 220 11.91 -2.49 12.57
N LEU A 221 11.58 -1.60 11.63
CA LEU A 221 12.55 -0.86 10.81
C LEU A 221 12.30 0.64 10.88
N GLN A 222 13.37 1.40 10.73
CA GLN A 222 13.34 2.82 10.42
C GLN A 222 13.97 3.02 9.03
N LEU A 223 13.16 3.51 8.10
CA LEU A 223 13.52 3.71 6.69
C LEU A 223 13.56 5.20 6.40
N ARG A 224 14.61 5.68 5.73
CA ARG A 224 14.78 7.10 5.43
C ARG A 224 15.11 7.38 3.97
N TRP A 225 14.51 8.44 3.45
CA TRP A 225 14.81 9.06 2.16
C TRP A 225 15.17 10.51 2.42
N GLN A 226 16.44 10.85 2.25
CA GLN A 226 16.96 12.19 2.52
C GLN A 226 17.72 12.72 1.30
N ALA A 227 17.24 13.81 0.72
CA ALA A 227 17.84 14.41 -0.46
C ALA A 227 17.67 15.93 -0.47
N GLN A 228 18.74 16.66 -0.81
CA GLN A 228 18.67 18.12 -0.93
C GLN A 228 17.88 18.57 -2.16
N ASP A 229 18.04 17.86 -3.27
CA ASP A 229 17.37 18.15 -4.53
C ASP A 229 17.24 16.85 -5.32
N LEU A 230 16.03 16.29 -5.35
CA LEU A 230 15.73 14.99 -5.93
C LEU A 230 14.88 15.18 -7.19
N ILE A 231 15.33 14.61 -8.30
CA ILE A 231 14.55 14.52 -9.54
C ILE A 231 14.25 13.04 -9.79
N THR A 232 12.98 12.67 -9.69
CA THR A 232 12.54 11.28 -9.86
C THR A 232 11.08 11.20 -10.29
N HIS A 233 10.77 10.18 -11.10
CA HIS A 233 9.40 9.77 -11.39
C HIS A 233 8.98 8.55 -10.56
N GLN A 234 9.90 8.01 -9.74
CA GLN A 234 9.61 6.92 -8.82
C GLN A 234 8.83 7.47 -7.62
N HIS A 235 7.99 6.62 -7.06
CA HIS A 235 7.25 6.88 -5.82
C HIS A 235 7.92 6.13 -4.67
N ILE A 236 7.61 6.48 -3.43
CA ILE A 236 8.02 5.68 -2.27
C ILE A 236 6.90 4.70 -1.96
N ALA A 237 7.20 3.42 -1.79
CA ALA A 237 6.18 2.45 -1.41
C ALA A 237 6.75 1.32 -0.55
N ILE A 238 5.91 0.80 0.33
CA ILE A 238 6.20 -0.30 1.24
C ILE A 238 5.05 -1.29 1.16
N THR A 239 5.38 -2.55 0.91
CA THR A 239 4.45 -3.68 0.95
C THR A 239 4.48 -4.32 2.33
N MET A 240 3.31 -4.62 2.87
CA MET A 240 3.15 -5.20 4.19
C MET A 240 3.33 -6.72 4.08
N PRO A 241 3.99 -7.35 5.06
CA PRO A 241 4.22 -8.78 5.02
C PRO A 241 2.89 -9.54 5.05
N GLU A 242 2.80 -10.57 4.20
CA GLU A 242 1.64 -11.44 4.11
C GLU A 242 1.84 -12.71 4.94
N LYS A 243 0.74 -13.25 5.47
CA LYS A 243 0.73 -14.61 6.04
C LYS A 243 0.37 -15.61 4.96
N LEU A 244 0.97 -16.81 5.06
CA LEU A 244 0.62 -17.93 4.21
C LEU A 244 -0.87 -18.25 4.32
N ASN A 245 -1.57 -18.15 3.20
CA ASN A 245 -2.96 -18.57 3.08
C ASN A 245 -3.00 -20.07 2.78
N PRO A 246 -3.64 -20.89 3.64
CA PRO A 246 -3.62 -22.35 3.50
C PRO A 246 -4.38 -22.85 2.27
N GLY A 247 -5.34 -22.09 1.73
CA GLY A 247 -6.19 -22.54 0.61
C GLY A 247 -5.40 -22.99 -0.64
N PRO A 248 -4.56 -22.12 -1.24
CA PRO A 248 -3.72 -22.49 -2.38
C PRO A 248 -2.72 -23.62 -2.07
N LEU A 249 -2.23 -23.71 -0.81
CA LEU A 249 -1.35 -24.80 -0.39
C LEU A 249 -2.09 -26.14 -0.35
N THR A 250 -3.29 -26.18 0.21
CA THR A 250 -4.13 -27.39 0.26
C THR A 250 -4.53 -27.86 -1.14
N ALA A 251 -4.83 -26.93 -2.06
CA ALA A 251 -5.10 -27.26 -3.46
C ALA A 251 -3.88 -27.89 -4.14
N ARG A 252 -2.69 -27.26 -4.01
CA ARG A 252 -1.43 -27.83 -4.53
C ARG A 252 -1.14 -29.22 -3.97
N MET A 253 -1.32 -29.43 -2.66
CA MET A 253 -1.15 -30.76 -2.03
C MET A 253 -2.14 -31.79 -2.58
N SER A 254 -3.39 -31.41 -2.86
CA SER A 254 -4.41 -32.32 -3.38
C SER A 254 -4.09 -32.81 -4.80
N PHE A 255 -3.48 -31.96 -5.64
CA PHE A 255 -3.02 -32.36 -6.98
C PHE A 255 -1.87 -33.39 -6.95
N PHE A 256 -1.14 -33.53 -5.84
CA PHE A 256 -0.13 -34.57 -5.66
C PHE A 256 -0.72 -35.92 -5.22
N GLY A 257 -1.99 -35.98 -4.80
CA GLY A 257 -2.67 -37.21 -4.39
C GLY A 257 -2.53 -38.40 -5.36
N PRO A 258 -2.71 -38.22 -6.69
CA PRO A 258 -2.53 -39.28 -7.68
C PRO A 258 -1.09 -39.82 -7.73
N VAL A 259 -0.07 -38.99 -7.48
CA VAL A 259 1.34 -39.42 -7.48
C VAL A 259 1.60 -40.39 -6.32
N CYS A 260 1.10 -40.07 -5.11
CA CYS A 260 1.18 -40.97 -3.96
C CYS A 260 0.45 -42.30 -4.22
N LEU A 261 -0.72 -42.25 -4.87
CA LEU A 261 -1.50 -43.44 -5.21
C LEU A 261 -0.77 -44.33 -6.22
N ALA A 262 -0.08 -43.73 -7.20
CA ALA A 262 0.77 -44.47 -8.15
C ALA A 262 1.90 -45.20 -7.43
N PHE A 263 2.64 -44.50 -6.55
CA PHE A 263 3.71 -45.12 -5.75
C PHE A 263 3.21 -46.27 -4.88
N PHE A 264 2.02 -46.13 -4.26
CA PHE A 264 1.40 -47.19 -3.47
C PHE A 264 1.13 -48.45 -4.30
N PHE A 265 0.59 -48.31 -5.51
CA PHE A 265 0.35 -49.46 -6.39
C PHE A 265 1.64 -50.07 -6.92
N VAL A 266 2.66 -49.27 -7.23
CA VAL A 266 3.99 -49.78 -7.60
C VAL A 266 4.61 -50.57 -6.45
N LEU A 267 4.53 -50.06 -5.22
CA LEU A 267 5.05 -50.75 -4.03
C LEU A 267 4.35 -52.09 -3.82
N ILE A 268 3.02 -52.11 -3.80
CA ILE A 268 2.25 -53.36 -3.65
C ILE A 268 2.57 -54.33 -4.80
N GLY A 269 2.64 -53.84 -6.03
CA GLY A 269 2.99 -54.65 -7.19
C GLY A 269 4.42 -55.18 -7.20
N SER A 270 5.34 -54.56 -6.43
CA SER A 270 6.72 -55.04 -6.27
C SER A 270 6.88 -56.08 -5.15
N ILE A 271 5.96 -56.10 -4.18
CA ILE A 271 5.95 -57.02 -3.04
C ILE A 271 5.09 -58.27 -3.34
N ALA A 272 4.21 -58.20 -4.34
CA ALA A 272 3.29 -59.27 -4.76
C ALA A 272 3.80 -60.05 -5.98
#